data_AF-A0A963QAX3-F1
#
_entry.id   AF-A0A963QAX3-F1
#
_cell.length_a   1.000
_cell.length_b   1.000
_cell.length_c   1.000
_cell.angle_alpha   90.00
_cell.angle_beta   90.00
_cell.angle_gamma   90.00
#
_symmetry.space_group_name_H-M   'P 1'
#
loop_
_entity.id
_entity.type
_entity.pdbx_description
1 polymer ?
#
loop_
_entity_poly.entity_id
_entity_poly.type
_entity_poly.pdbx_seq_one_letter_code
_entity_poly.pdbx_strand_id
1 'polypeptide(L)'
;VNIAIALMVMMVAAYMLRPLDFAAFPAVLLLTTLLRLSLNVASTRVVLMEGHSGPGAAGAVIEAFGHFLIGGNFGVGLIVFLILVVINFVVITKGAERIAEVSARFALDAMPGKQMAVDADLNAGTIDEKEAKRRRAEVSEEADFYGSMDGASKFVRGDAVAGILILLINLIGGFAIGMLQHGLSAGQAADTYVLLAVGDALVAQIPGLLISVAAAMVVTRVGKEHDLGRQIVQQMFISPRVLGIAATILGVLGAIPGMPHTVFLSIAAVLAYGSWMLAHKPPPAEPEVAAADAAPAG
;
A
#
# COMPACT_ATOMS: atom_id res chain seq x y z
N VAL A 1 0.49 7.22 -16.57
CA VAL A 1 1.76 7.64 -15.92
C VAL A 1 1.68 7.54 -14.40
N ASN A 2 0.76 8.26 -13.74
CA ASN A 2 0.65 8.25 -12.28
C ASN A 2 0.49 6.84 -11.65
N ILE A 3 -0.37 5.99 -12.21
CA ILE A 3 -0.51 4.57 -11.79
C ILE A 3 0.82 3.81 -11.92
N ALA A 4 1.55 4.00 -13.03
CA ALA A 4 2.82 3.33 -13.25
C ALA A 4 3.88 3.77 -12.22
N ILE A 5 3.95 5.07 -11.91
CA ILE A 5 4.85 5.59 -10.87
C ILE A 5 4.48 4.98 -9.51
N ALA A 6 3.21 4.97 -9.14
CA ALA A 6 2.77 4.39 -7.87
C ALA A 6 3.09 2.88 -7.76
N LEU A 7 2.93 2.12 -8.86
CA LEU A 7 3.34 0.73 -8.93
C LEU A 7 4.86 0.55 -8.78
N MET A 8 5.67 1.37 -9.46
CA MET A 8 7.13 1.33 -9.31
C MET A 8 7.54 1.62 -7.87
N VAL A 9 6.95 2.64 -7.25
CA VAL A 9 7.21 3.00 -5.85
C VAL A 9 6.84 1.86 -4.90
N MET A 10 5.68 1.23 -5.08
CA MET A 10 5.30 0.04 -4.33
C MET A 10 6.30 -1.09 -4.52
N MET A 11 6.73 -1.33 -5.76
CA MET A 11 7.63 -2.44 -6.06
C MET A 11 9.01 -2.25 -5.43
N VAL A 12 9.55 -1.03 -5.47
CA VAL A 12 10.80 -0.67 -4.76
C VAL A 12 10.62 -0.86 -3.24
N ALA A 13 9.48 -0.41 -2.69
CA ALA A 13 9.18 -0.60 -1.26
C ALA A 13 9.03 -2.07 -0.86
N ALA A 14 8.56 -2.94 -1.76
CA ALA A 14 8.42 -4.37 -1.50
C ALA A 14 9.79 -5.09 -1.45
N TYR A 15 10.69 -4.72 -2.37
CA TYR A 15 12.00 -5.36 -2.56
C TYR A 15 13.14 -4.79 -1.72
N MET A 16 12.98 -3.63 -1.09
CA MET A 16 14.00 -3.07 -0.20
C MET A 16 14.28 -3.98 1.01
N LEU A 17 15.55 -4.05 1.42
CA LEU A 17 15.98 -4.83 2.59
C LEU A 17 16.02 -3.95 3.84
N ARG A 18 16.47 -2.70 3.68
CA ARG A 18 16.57 -1.70 4.76
C ARG A 18 15.82 -0.43 4.37
N PRO A 19 15.21 0.30 5.34
CA PRO A 19 14.57 1.60 5.12
C PRO A 19 15.39 2.58 4.26
N LEU A 20 16.70 2.68 4.55
CA LEU A 20 17.62 3.58 3.85
C LEU A 20 17.92 3.19 2.40
N ASP A 21 17.64 1.95 1.97
CA ASP A 21 17.83 1.55 0.56
C ASP A 21 16.89 2.34 -0.38
N PHE A 22 15.84 2.96 0.17
CA PHE A 22 14.98 3.91 -0.54
C PHE A 22 14.94 5.28 0.17
N ALA A 23 16.09 5.87 0.47
CA ALA A 23 16.20 7.17 1.17
C ALA A 23 15.43 8.32 0.49
N ALA A 24 15.22 8.28 -0.83
CA ALA A 24 14.45 9.29 -1.57
C ALA A 24 12.92 9.15 -1.41
N PHE A 25 12.43 8.13 -0.70
CA PHE A 25 11.00 7.83 -0.58
C PHE A 25 10.14 9.00 -0.05
N PRO A 26 10.52 9.76 0.99
CA PRO A 26 9.74 10.92 1.44
C PRO A 26 9.53 11.97 0.34
N ALA A 27 10.58 12.26 -0.43
CA ALA A 27 10.51 13.22 -1.54
C ALA A 27 9.62 12.70 -2.68
N VAL A 28 9.69 11.39 -2.97
CA VAL A 28 8.82 10.74 -3.95
C VAL A 28 7.36 10.77 -3.50
N LEU A 29 7.06 10.59 -2.20
CA LEU A 29 5.71 10.75 -1.66
C LEU A 29 5.16 12.15 -1.90
N LEU A 30 5.94 13.19 -1.61
CA LEU A 30 5.54 14.57 -1.86
C LEU A 30 5.29 14.83 -3.35
N LEU A 31 6.22 14.42 -4.22
CA LEU A 31 6.12 14.64 -5.66
C LEU A 31 4.92 13.90 -6.28
N THR A 32 4.72 12.63 -5.92
CA THR A 32 3.59 11.83 -6.42
C THR A 32 2.25 12.36 -5.92
N THR A 33 2.20 12.88 -4.69
CA THR A 33 1.00 13.53 -4.15
C THR A 33 0.68 14.83 -4.90
N LEU A 34 1.67 15.68 -5.15
CA LEU A 34 1.49 16.91 -5.93
C LEU A 34 1.08 16.63 -7.38
N LEU A 35 1.67 15.61 -8.00
CA LEU A 35 1.29 15.14 -9.33
C LEU A 35 -0.16 14.67 -9.36
N ARG A 36 -0.59 13.91 -8.35
CA ARG A 36 -1.99 13.47 -8.19
C ARG A 36 -2.95 14.64 -8.10
N LEU A 37 -2.67 15.60 -7.21
CA LEU A 37 -3.50 16.79 -7.06
C LEU A 37 -3.58 17.61 -8.35
N SER A 38 -2.46 17.78 -9.04
CA SER A 38 -2.40 18.52 -10.30
C SER A 38 -3.20 17.83 -11.40
N LEU A 39 -3.12 16.49 -11.49
CA LEU A 39 -3.93 15.71 -12.43
C LEU A 39 -5.42 15.78 -12.10
N ASN A 40 -5.80 15.71 -10.82
CA ASN A 40 -7.21 15.84 -10.41
C ASN A 40 -7.78 17.21 -10.76
N VAL A 41 -7.00 18.30 -10.61
CA VAL A 41 -7.43 19.64 -11.02
C VAL A 41 -7.57 19.73 -12.54
N ALA A 42 -6.63 19.14 -13.30
CA ALA A 42 -6.68 19.11 -14.75
C ALA A 42 -7.88 18.29 -15.27
N SER A 43 -8.12 17.09 -14.71
CA SER A 43 -9.26 16.24 -15.09
C SER A 43 -10.59 16.87 -14.70
N THR A 44 -10.69 17.46 -13.51
CA THR A 44 -11.85 18.25 -13.08
C THR A 44 -12.19 19.34 -14.08
N ARG A 45 -11.21 20.11 -14.55
CA ARG A 45 -11.43 21.12 -15.58
C ARG A 45 -12.02 20.52 -16.86
N VAL A 46 -11.47 19.40 -17.33
CA VAL A 46 -11.98 18.72 -18.53
C VAL A 46 -13.39 18.19 -18.32
N VAL A 47 -13.67 17.55 -17.18
CA VAL A 47 -15.00 17.05 -16.82
C VAL A 47 -16.02 18.19 -16.81
N LEU A 48 -15.71 19.33 -16.19
CA LEU A 48 -16.63 20.45 -16.10
C LEU A 48 -16.83 21.18 -17.44
N MET A 49 -15.77 21.32 -18.25
CA MET A 49 -15.82 22.02 -19.54
C MET A 49 -16.44 21.17 -20.66
N GLU A 50 -16.07 19.90 -20.74
CA GLU A 50 -16.37 19.03 -21.88
C GLU A 50 -17.38 17.92 -21.52
N GLY A 51 -17.75 17.75 -20.24
CA GLY A 51 -18.65 16.69 -19.81
C GLY A 51 -20.02 16.70 -20.48
N HIS A 52 -20.49 17.84 -20.99
CA HIS A 52 -21.73 17.92 -21.76
C HIS A 52 -21.68 17.19 -23.12
N SER A 53 -20.48 16.91 -23.65
CA SER A 53 -20.28 16.21 -24.92
C SER A 53 -20.39 14.68 -24.81
N GLY A 54 -20.49 14.15 -23.57
CA GLY A 54 -20.74 12.74 -23.29
C GLY A 54 -19.67 12.07 -22.41
N PRO A 55 -19.82 10.76 -22.12
CA PRO A 55 -18.93 10.00 -21.22
C PRO A 55 -17.46 9.92 -21.66
N GLY A 56 -17.18 10.04 -22.96
CA GLY A 56 -15.82 10.01 -23.49
C GLY A 56 -15.02 11.31 -23.32
N ALA A 57 -15.66 12.39 -22.86
CA ALA A 57 -15.07 13.73 -22.81
C ALA A 57 -13.85 13.84 -21.89
N ALA A 58 -13.85 13.11 -20.77
CA ALA A 58 -12.76 13.16 -19.79
C ALA A 58 -11.59 12.21 -20.12
N GLY A 59 -11.70 11.44 -21.20
CA GLY A 59 -10.71 10.47 -21.64
C GLY A 59 -11.08 9.02 -21.32
N ALA A 60 -10.59 8.10 -22.16
CA ALA A 60 -10.98 6.70 -22.18
C ALA A 60 -10.74 5.94 -20.85
N VAL A 61 -9.74 6.35 -20.07
CA VAL A 61 -9.47 5.73 -18.76
C VAL A 61 -10.57 6.08 -17.76
N ILE A 62 -10.95 7.36 -17.67
CA ILE A 62 -12.01 7.81 -16.76
C ILE A 62 -13.35 7.18 -17.14
N GLU A 63 -13.66 7.16 -18.43
CA GLU A 63 -14.88 6.52 -18.95
C GLU A 63 -14.94 5.02 -18.62
N ALA A 64 -13.86 4.28 -18.86
CA ALA A 64 -13.80 2.85 -18.59
C ALA A 64 -13.99 2.53 -17.10
N PHE A 65 -13.37 3.30 -16.20
CA PHE A 65 -13.53 3.12 -14.76
C PHE A 65 -14.93 3.52 -14.27
N GLY A 66 -15.52 4.58 -14.84
CA GLY A 66 -16.90 4.98 -14.55
C GLY A 66 -17.91 3.90 -14.93
N HIS A 67 -17.79 3.34 -16.13
CA HIS A 67 -18.65 2.24 -16.59
C HIS A 67 -18.47 0.96 -15.78
N PHE A 68 -17.23 0.61 -15.41
CA PHE A 68 -16.94 -0.58 -14.60
C PHE A 68 -17.71 -0.58 -13.28
N LEU A 69 -17.80 0.58 -12.61
CA LEU A 69 -18.45 0.66 -11.31
C LEU A 69 -19.97 0.85 -11.40
N ILE A 70 -20.44 1.61 -12.38
CA ILE A 70 -21.86 1.98 -12.48
C ILE A 70 -22.70 0.83 -13.06
N GLY A 71 -22.12 -0.02 -13.93
CA GLY A 71 -22.80 -1.23 -14.42
C GLY A 71 -24.15 -0.98 -15.10
N GLY A 72 -24.39 0.26 -15.59
CA GLY A 72 -25.65 0.68 -16.21
C GLY A 72 -26.73 1.21 -15.25
N ASN A 73 -26.48 1.26 -13.93
CA ASN A 73 -27.39 1.85 -12.95
C ASN A 73 -26.67 2.91 -12.11
N PHE A 74 -26.85 4.18 -12.46
CA PHE A 74 -26.15 5.30 -11.81
C PHE A 74 -26.40 5.35 -10.29
N GLY A 75 -27.62 5.02 -9.83
CA GLY A 75 -27.98 5.05 -8.42
C GLY A 75 -27.22 4.00 -7.61
N VAL A 76 -27.18 2.76 -8.10
CA VAL A 76 -26.38 1.69 -7.48
C VAL A 76 -24.89 2.03 -7.54
N GLY A 77 -24.41 2.50 -8.70
CA GLY A 77 -23.02 2.91 -8.89
C GLY A 77 -22.58 3.99 -7.90
N LEU A 78 -23.42 5.01 -7.67
CA LEU A 78 -23.15 6.08 -6.70
C LEU A 78 -23.09 5.54 -5.27
N ILE A 79 -23.99 4.63 -4.87
CA ILE A 79 -23.97 4.04 -3.53
C ILE A 79 -22.70 3.21 -3.31
N VAL A 80 -22.36 2.32 -4.26
CA VAL A 80 -21.15 1.49 -4.19
C VAL A 80 -19.91 2.38 -4.15
N PHE A 81 -19.88 3.44 -4.95
CA PHE A 81 -18.81 4.41 -4.95
C PHE A 81 -18.64 5.12 -3.61
N LEU A 82 -19.74 5.59 -2.99
CA LEU A 82 -19.67 6.22 -1.67
C LEU A 82 -19.12 5.26 -0.61
N ILE A 83 -19.48 3.96 -0.68
CA ILE A 83 -18.89 2.93 0.19
C ILE A 83 -17.38 2.84 -0.04
N LEU A 84 -16.92 2.79 -1.29
CA LEU A 84 -15.48 2.75 -1.62
C LEU A 84 -14.74 3.98 -1.12
N VAL A 85 -15.33 5.18 -1.26
CA VAL A 85 -14.76 6.43 -0.73
C VAL A 85 -14.62 6.35 0.79
N VAL A 86 -15.65 5.87 1.50
CA VAL A 86 -15.61 5.70 2.96
C VAL A 86 -14.52 4.70 3.37
N ILE A 87 -14.44 3.55 2.71
CA ILE A 87 -13.39 2.55 2.98
C ILE A 87 -12.01 3.16 2.73
N ASN A 88 -11.81 3.81 1.59
CA ASN A 88 -10.54 4.42 1.24
C ASN A 88 -10.12 5.47 2.28
N PHE A 89 -11.01 6.40 2.64
CA PHE A 89 -10.67 7.47 3.57
C PHE A 89 -10.53 7.00 5.01
N VAL A 90 -11.54 6.29 5.53
CA VAL A 90 -11.63 5.95 6.95
C VAL A 90 -10.72 4.78 7.31
N VAL A 91 -10.61 3.77 6.46
CA VAL A 91 -9.84 2.56 6.76
C VAL A 91 -8.42 2.68 6.24
N ILE A 92 -8.27 3.00 4.95
CA ILE A 92 -6.96 2.90 4.29
C ILE A 92 -6.10 4.12 4.60
N THR A 93 -6.56 5.33 4.27
CA THR A 93 -5.78 6.55 4.45
C THR A 93 -5.48 6.81 5.93
N LYS A 94 -6.50 6.83 6.79
CA LYS A 94 -6.30 7.03 8.23
C LYS A 94 -5.50 5.89 8.88
N GLY A 95 -5.69 4.65 8.42
CA GLY A 95 -4.92 3.51 8.91
C GLY A 95 -3.44 3.64 8.57
N ALA A 96 -3.13 3.97 7.31
CA ALA A 96 -1.77 4.19 6.84
C ALA A 96 -1.10 5.39 7.52
N GLU A 97 -1.83 6.50 7.71
CA GLU A 97 -1.37 7.68 8.45
C GLU A 97 -0.94 7.30 9.87
N ARG A 98 -1.81 6.61 10.61
CA ARG A 98 -1.53 6.21 11.99
C ARG A 98 -0.33 5.28 12.08
N ILE A 99 -0.21 4.32 11.16
CA ILE A 99 0.94 3.42 11.12
C ILE A 99 2.21 4.23 10.83
N ALA A 100 2.19 5.12 9.83
CA ALA A 100 3.34 5.92 9.47
C ALA A 100 3.81 6.86 10.60
N GLU A 101 2.88 7.60 11.22
CA GLU A 101 3.18 8.54 12.31
C GLU A 101 3.73 7.80 13.53
N VAL A 102 3.01 6.78 14.00
CA VAL A 102 3.38 6.07 15.24
C VAL A 102 4.71 5.34 15.08
N SER A 103 4.91 4.66 13.95
CA SER A 103 6.14 3.93 13.71
C SER A 103 7.33 4.84 13.44
N ALA A 104 7.15 5.97 12.73
CA ALA A 104 8.22 6.96 12.56
C ALA A 104 8.60 7.55 13.92
N ARG A 105 7.63 7.88 14.77
CA ARG A 105 7.89 8.39 16.11
C ARG A 105 8.63 7.39 16.98
N PHE A 106 8.20 6.12 17.01
CA PHE A 106 8.91 5.09 17.78
C PHE A 106 10.32 4.82 17.24
N ALA A 107 10.52 4.88 15.92
CA ALA A 107 11.85 4.76 15.32
C ALA A 107 12.75 5.95 15.74
N LEU A 108 12.22 7.17 15.74
CA LEU A 108 12.93 8.37 16.19
C LEU A 108 13.27 8.33 17.68
N ASP A 109 12.33 7.90 18.52
CA ASP A 109 12.53 7.75 19.97
C ASP A 109 13.63 6.72 20.30
N ALA A 110 13.88 5.76 19.41
CA ALA A 110 14.93 4.76 19.55
C ALA A 110 16.33 5.25 19.12
N MET A 111 16.46 6.40 18.46
CA MET A 111 17.75 6.90 17.93
C MET A 111 18.80 7.17 19.01
N PRO A 112 18.49 7.81 20.16
CA PRO A 112 19.45 7.97 21.25
C PRO A 112 19.98 6.62 21.75
N GLY A 113 19.11 5.61 21.85
CA GLY A 113 19.52 4.25 22.23
C GLY A 113 20.49 3.62 21.24
N LYS A 114 20.27 3.80 19.94
CA LYS A 114 21.21 3.36 18.90
C LYS A 114 22.55 4.11 18.99
N GLN A 115 22.54 5.41 19.24
CA GLN A 115 23.79 6.19 19.43
C GLN A 115 24.55 5.71 20.67
N MET A 116 23.87 5.53 21.80
CA MET A 116 24.46 5.00 23.02
C MET A 116 25.03 3.59 22.84
N ALA A 117 24.40 2.75 22.02
CA ALA A 117 24.93 1.42 21.68
C ALA A 117 26.24 1.51 20.89
N VAL A 118 26.34 2.45 19.93
CA VAL A 118 27.60 2.69 19.20
C VAL A 118 28.71 3.18 20.14
N ASP A 119 28.37 4.06 21.09
CA ASP A 119 29.32 4.57 22.09
C ASP A 119 29.77 3.47 23.05
N ALA A 120 28.85 2.60 23.47
CA ALA A 120 29.14 1.45 24.31
C ALA A 120 30.06 0.45 23.60
N ASP A 121 29.80 0.16 22.32
CA ASP A 121 30.64 -0.72 21.49
C ASP A 121 32.06 -0.15 21.32
N LEU A 122 32.18 1.16 21.04
CA LEU A 122 33.48 1.83 20.93
C LEU A 122 34.26 1.77 22.25
N ASN A 123 33.59 2.05 23.37
CA ASN A 123 34.19 2.00 24.70
C ASN A 123 34.57 0.57 25.13
N ALA A 124 33.82 -0.44 24.68
CA ALA A 124 34.12 -1.85 24.89
C ALA A 124 35.24 -2.38 23.98
N GLY A 125 35.67 -1.60 22.98
CA GLY A 125 36.68 -1.98 22.00
C GLY A 125 36.19 -3.02 20.98
N THR A 126 34.87 -3.24 20.87
CA THR A 126 34.29 -4.14 19.85
C THR A 126 34.30 -3.53 18.46
N ILE A 127 34.35 -2.20 18.35
CA ILE A 127 34.49 -1.44 17.10
C ILE A 127 35.59 -0.38 17.21
N ASP A 128 36.14 0.05 16.06
CA ASP A 128 37.11 1.14 15.98
C ASP A 128 36.43 2.52 15.77
N GLU A 129 37.19 3.62 15.85
CA GLU A 129 36.65 4.97 15.63
C GLU A 129 36.05 5.16 14.23
N LYS A 130 36.59 4.48 13.22
CA LYS A 130 36.14 4.63 11.83
C LYS A 130 34.76 3.99 11.65
N GLU A 131 34.57 2.81 12.23
CA GLU A 131 33.30 2.10 12.27
C GLU A 131 32.28 2.83 13.14
N ALA A 132 32.68 3.34 14.31
CA ALA A 132 31.81 4.15 15.16
C ALA A 132 31.31 5.41 14.41
N LYS A 133 32.20 6.10 13.68
CA LYS A 133 31.83 7.25 12.84
C LYS A 133 30.84 6.85 11.74
N ARG A 134 31.06 5.72 11.07
CA ARG A 134 30.15 5.19 10.03
C ARG A 134 28.77 4.88 10.60
N ARG A 135 28.69 4.14 11.71
CA ARG A 135 27.41 3.80 12.36
C ARG A 135 26.66 5.02 12.87
N ARG A 136 27.36 6.00 13.45
CA ARG A 136 26.73 7.28 13.85
C ARG A 136 26.15 8.03 12.65
N ALA A 137 26.83 8.02 11.50
CA ALA A 137 26.30 8.62 10.28
C ALA A 137 25.04 7.87 9.79
N GLU A 138 25.05 6.54 9.79
CA GLU A 138 23.86 5.73 9.44
C GLU A 138 22.68 6.03 10.39
N VAL A 139 22.91 6.15 11.70
CA VAL A 139 21.87 6.53 12.68
C VAL A 139 21.32 7.94 12.41
N SER A 140 22.18 8.88 11.99
CA SER A 140 21.74 10.23 11.59
C SER A 140 20.87 10.19 10.33
N GLU A 141 21.28 9.42 9.32
CA GLU A 141 20.50 9.26 8.08
C GLU A 141 19.14 8.60 8.34
N GLU A 142 19.08 7.60 9.23
CA GLU A 142 17.80 7.02 9.65
C GLU A 142 16.92 8.07 10.36
N ALA A 143 17.48 8.89 11.24
CA ALA A 143 16.73 9.94 11.94
C ALA A 143 16.16 10.97 10.94
N ASP A 144 16.96 11.43 9.98
CA ASP A 144 16.52 12.36 8.94
C ASP A 144 15.45 11.73 8.04
N PHE A 145 15.59 10.44 7.72
CA PHE A 145 14.61 9.68 6.94
C PHE A 145 13.25 9.60 7.65
N TYR A 146 13.23 9.14 8.91
CA TYR A 146 11.98 9.02 9.67
C TYR A 146 11.37 10.38 10.01
N GLY A 147 12.19 11.41 10.24
CA GLY A 147 11.71 12.80 10.40
C GLY A 147 11.05 13.33 9.14
N SER A 148 11.67 13.11 7.97
CA SER A 148 11.11 13.49 6.67
C SER A 148 9.84 12.70 6.34
N MET A 149 9.78 11.43 6.74
CA MET A 149 8.60 10.56 6.57
C MET A 149 7.39 11.04 7.37
N ASP A 150 7.58 11.47 8.63
CA ASP A 150 6.50 12.06 9.43
C ASP A 150 5.95 13.35 8.81
N GLY A 151 6.83 14.16 8.20
CA GLY A 151 6.42 15.33 7.42
C GLY A 151 5.64 14.96 6.16
N ALA A 152 6.16 14.03 5.36
CA ALA A 152 5.55 13.61 4.09
C ALA A 152 4.19 12.91 4.29
N SER A 153 4.00 12.13 5.36
CA SER A 153 2.74 11.44 5.65
C SER A 153 1.57 12.41 5.89
N LYS A 154 1.84 13.59 6.49
CA LYS A 154 0.84 14.66 6.69
C LYS A 154 0.34 15.25 5.37
N PHE A 155 1.18 15.27 4.33
CA PHE A 155 0.75 15.71 2.98
C PHE A 155 -0.20 14.70 2.32
N VAL A 156 0.01 13.40 2.54
CA VAL A 156 -0.88 12.34 2.01
C VAL A 156 -2.29 12.45 2.60
N ARG A 157 -2.41 12.86 3.86
CA ARG A 157 -3.71 13.17 4.47
C ARG A 157 -4.42 14.33 3.77
N GLY A 158 -3.70 15.41 3.48
CA GLY A 158 -4.25 16.57 2.79
C GLY A 158 -4.82 16.20 1.42
N ASP A 159 -4.16 15.29 0.71
CA ASP A 159 -4.60 14.79 -0.59
C ASP A 159 -5.92 14.00 -0.54
N ALA A 160 -6.09 13.10 0.44
CA ALA A 160 -7.35 12.34 0.53
C ALA A 160 -8.56 13.24 0.82
N VAL A 161 -8.40 14.27 1.65
CA VAL A 161 -9.44 15.26 1.90
C VAL A 161 -9.72 16.07 0.63
N ALA A 162 -8.68 16.53 -0.06
CA ALA A 162 -8.81 17.24 -1.32
C ALA A 162 -9.54 16.41 -2.39
N GLY A 163 -9.24 15.11 -2.49
CA GLY A 163 -9.92 14.21 -3.42
C GLY A 163 -11.44 14.11 -3.19
N ILE A 164 -11.88 14.07 -1.93
CA ILE A 164 -13.32 14.08 -1.59
C ILE A 164 -13.95 15.43 -1.96
N LEU A 165 -13.26 16.54 -1.69
CA LEU A 165 -13.76 17.87 -2.05
C LEU A 165 -13.89 18.03 -3.57
N ILE A 166 -12.89 17.60 -4.33
CA ILE A 166 -12.88 17.63 -5.80
C ILE A 166 -14.05 16.81 -6.35
N LEU A 167 -14.29 15.62 -5.83
CA LEU A 167 -15.46 14.81 -6.18
C LEU A 167 -16.77 15.57 -5.97
N LEU A 168 -16.97 16.19 -4.80
CA LEU A 168 -18.19 16.96 -4.52
C LEU A 168 -18.35 18.15 -5.46
N ILE A 169 -17.25 18.83 -5.77
CA ILE A 169 -17.22 19.94 -6.73
C ILE A 169 -17.60 19.42 -8.14
N ASN A 170 -17.07 18.28 -8.56
CA ASN A 170 -17.39 17.69 -9.86
C ASN A 170 -18.85 17.25 -9.96
N LEU A 171 -19.37 16.65 -8.88
CA LEU A 171 -20.75 16.17 -8.84
C LEU A 171 -21.74 17.34 -8.86
N ILE A 172 -21.58 18.32 -7.96
CA ILE A 172 -22.51 19.45 -7.81
C ILE A 172 -22.30 20.46 -8.95
N GLY A 173 -21.05 20.84 -9.21
CA GLY A 173 -20.68 21.79 -10.24
C GLY A 173 -20.99 21.26 -11.65
N GLY A 174 -20.66 19.99 -11.92
CA GLY A 174 -20.97 19.34 -13.19
C GLY A 174 -22.47 19.23 -13.43
N PHE A 175 -23.23 18.83 -12.42
CA PHE A 175 -24.69 18.79 -12.51
C PHE A 175 -25.30 20.18 -12.77
N ALA A 176 -24.83 21.21 -12.05
CA ALA A 176 -25.28 22.58 -12.23
C ALA A 176 -24.93 23.13 -13.62
N ILE A 177 -23.70 22.93 -14.11
CA ILE A 177 -23.26 23.35 -15.44
C ILE A 177 -24.06 22.61 -16.53
N GLY A 178 -24.24 21.30 -16.39
CA GLY A 178 -25.01 20.48 -17.31
C GLY A 178 -26.44 20.97 -17.48
N MET A 179 -27.14 21.27 -16.38
CA MET A 179 -28.52 21.75 -16.45
C MET A 179 -28.63 23.24 -16.82
N LEU A 180 -27.85 24.11 -16.17
CA LEU A 180 -28.02 25.57 -16.29
C LEU A 180 -27.36 26.15 -17.54
N GLN A 181 -26.22 25.62 -17.98
CA GLN A 181 -25.47 26.17 -19.11
C GLN A 181 -25.68 25.38 -20.40
N HIS A 182 -25.84 24.05 -20.30
CA HIS A 182 -25.96 23.18 -21.46
C HIS A 182 -27.37 22.63 -21.70
N GLY A 183 -28.34 23.00 -20.85
CA GLY A 183 -29.75 22.64 -21.03
C GLY A 183 -30.05 21.14 -20.95
N LEU A 184 -29.15 20.35 -20.34
CA LEU A 184 -29.37 18.93 -20.14
C LEU A 184 -30.50 18.70 -19.14
N SER A 185 -31.29 17.64 -19.36
CA SER A 185 -32.24 17.18 -18.34
C SER A 185 -31.50 16.69 -17.09
N ALA A 186 -32.16 16.73 -15.93
CA ALA A 186 -31.58 16.25 -14.67
C ALA A 186 -31.06 14.81 -14.77
N GLY A 187 -31.77 13.93 -15.48
CA GLY A 187 -31.32 12.55 -15.71
C GLY A 187 -30.05 12.48 -16.56
N GLN A 188 -30.00 13.19 -17.68
CA GLN A 188 -28.82 13.19 -18.58
C GLN A 188 -27.59 13.84 -17.93
N ALA A 189 -27.80 14.95 -17.21
CA ALA A 189 -26.75 15.61 -16.46
C ALA A 189 -26.20 14.69 -15.36
N ALA A 190 -27.08 13.99 -14.64
CA ALA A 190 -26.66 12.99 -13.66
C ALA A 190 -25.89 11.85 -14.32
N ASP A 191 -26.44 11.19 -15.35
CA ASP A 191 -25.79 10.03 -15.99
C ASP A 191 -24.38 10.37 -16.51
N THR A 192 -24.21 11.55 -17.09
CA THR A 192 -22.92 11.94 -17.68
C THR A 192 -21.94 12.44 -16.61
N TYR A 193 -22.31 13.43 -15.81
CA TYR A 193 -21.37 14.04 -14.85
C TYR A 193 -21.13 13.17 -13.62
N VAL A 194 -22.10 12.35 -13.18
CA VAL A 194 -21.87 11.36 -12.11
C VAL A 194 -20.89 10.30 -12.61
N LEU A 195 -21.07 9.78 -13.83
CA LEU A 195 -20.16 8.78 -14.40
C LEU A 195 -18.74 9.31 -14.51
N LEU A 196 -18.58 10.51 -15.05
CA LEU A 196 -17.28 11.16 -15.19
C LEU A 196 -16.64 11.46 -13.83
N ALA A 197 -17.39 11.99 -12.86
CA ALA A 197 -16.86 12.31 -11.53
C ALA A 197 -16.46 11.04 -10.74
N VAL A 198 -17.27 9.99 -10.83
CA VAL A 198 -16.96 8.69 -10.20
C VAL A 198 -15.75 8.05 -10.87
N GLY A 199 -15.70 8.03 -12.20
CA GLY A 199 -14.56 7.50 -12.96
C GLY A 199 -13.26 8.22 -12.62
N ASP A 200 -13.29 9.55 -12.60
CA ASP A 200 -12.12 10.38 -12.27
C ASP A 200 -11.61 10.09 -10.86
N ALA A 201 -12.52 10.04 -9.87
CA ALA A 201 -12.18 9.76 -8.50
C ALA A 201 -11.61 8.33 -8.31
N LEU A 202 -12.14 7.33 -9.01
CA LEU A 202 -11.59 5.96 -8.97
C LEU A 202 -10.18 5.90 -9.54
N VAL A 203 -9.94 6.56 -10.68
CA VAL A 203 -8.62 6.62 -11.31
C VAL A 203 -7.61 7.31 -10.39
N ALA A 204 -8.03 8.37 -9.69
CA ALA A 204 -7.21 9.08 -8.73
C ALA A 204 -6.90 8.29 -7.43
N GLN A 205 -7.77 7.34 -7.07
CA GLN A 205 -7.62 6.50 -5.86
C GLN A 205 -6.58 5.40 -6.00
N ILE A 206 -6.46 4.77 -7.18
CA ILE A 206 -5.54 3.63 -7.38
C ILE A 206 -4.10 4.02 -7.00
N PRO A 207 -3.50 5.10 -7.53
CA PRO A 207 -2.16 5.53 -7.13
C PRO A 207 -2.06 5.80 -5.63
N GLY A 208 -3.08 6.43 -5.04
CA GLY A 208 -3.11 6.73 -3.60
C GLY A 208 -3.03 5.48 -2.75
N LEU A 209 -3.84 4.46 -3.07
CA LEU A 209 -3.82 3.17 -2.40
C LEU A 209 -2.43 2.50 -2.48
N LEU A 210 -1.86 2.43 -3.69
CA LEU A 210 -0.55 1.80 -3.91
C LEU A 210 0.55 2.51 -3.11
N ILE A 211 0.52 3.85 -3.07
CA ILE A 211 1.46 4.68 -2.31
C ILE A 211 1.26 4.51 -0.80
N SER A 212 0.03 4.48 -0.28
CA SER A 212 -0.26 4.24 1.14
C SER A 212 0.24 2.86 1.59
N VAL A 213 0.05 1.83 0.76
CA VAL A 213 0.59 0.49 1.02
C VAL A 213 2.11 0.50 0.98
N ALA A 214 2.73 1.16 0.01
CA ALA A 214 4.18 1.32 -0.07
C ALA A 214 4.73 1.98 1.21
N ALA A 215 4.10 3.08 1.66
CA ALA A 215 4.51 3.78 2.88
C ALA A 215 4.42 2.89 4.12
N ALA A 216 3.33 2.12 4.25
CA ALA A 216 3.21 1.14 5.32
C ALA A 216 4.32 0.07 5.25
N MET A 217 4.66 -0.45 4.06
CA MET A 217 5.75 -1.42 3.89
C MET A 217 7.12 -0.85 4.27
N VAL A 218 7.43 0.39 3.87
CA VAL A 218 8.69 1.04 4.19
C VAL A 218 8.83 1.26 5.69
N VAL A 219 7.78 1.76 6.33
CA VAL A 219 7.84 2.13 7.76
C VAL A 219 7.80 0.91 8.68
N THR A 220 7.12 -0.17 8.28
CA THR A 220 7.07 -1.43 9.04
C THR A 220 8.26 -2.35 8.78
N ARG A 221 9.22 -1.92 7.94
CA ARG A 221 10.41 -2.69 7.63
C ARG A 221 11.32 -2.80 8.86
N VAL A 222 11.31 -3.97 9.48
CA VAL A 222 12.29 -4.34 10.52
C VAL A 222 13.43 -5.08 9.82
N GLY A 223 14.66 -4.58 9.94
CA GLY A 223 15.84 -5.03 9.18
C GLY A 223 16.04 -6.54 9.16
N LYS A 224 15.55 -7.19 8.10
CA LYS A 224 15.73 -8.62 7.82
C LYS A 224 16.43 -8.77 6.49
N GLU A 225 17.23 -9.83 6.37
CA GLU A 225 18.03 -10.14 5.17
C GLU A 225 17.20 -10.50 3.93
N HIS A 226 15.87 -10.51 4.03
CA HIS A 226 14.96 -10.94 2.97
C HIS A 226 13.91 -9.86 2.67
N ASP A 227 13.56 -9.70 1.40
CA ASP A 227 12.47 -8.82 0.97
C ASP A 227 11.10 -9.30 1.50
N LEU A 228 10.11 -8.40 1.50
CA LEU A 228 8.80 -8.68 2.12
C LEU A 228 8.08 -9.83 1.41
N GLY A 229 8.16 -9.84 0.07
CA GLY A 229 7.49 -10.82 -0.77
C GLY A 229 7.98 -12.22 -0.46
N ARG A 230 9.31 -12.40 -0.44
CA ARG A 230 9.94 -13.68 -0.08
C ARG A 230 9.61 -14.11 1.34
N GLN A 231 9.58 -13.18 2.29
CA GLN A 231 9.22 -13.49 3.68
C GLN A 231 7.76 -13.94 3.81
N ILE A 232 6.81 -13.24 3.16
CA ILE A 232 5.39 -13.62 3.15
C ILE A 232 5.21 -15.00 2.51
N VAL A 233 5.86 -15.25 1.38
CA VAL A 233 5.80 -16.55 0.71
C VAL A 233 6.36 -17.65 1.61
N GLN A 234 7.53 -17.44 2.22
CA GLN A 234 8.12 -18.40 3.13
C GLN A 234 7.25 -18.67 4.36
N GLN A 235 6.64 -17.64 4.97
CA GLN A 235 5.87 -17.80 6.19
C GLN A 235 4.46 -18.37 5.95
N MET A 236 3.78 -17.96 4.88
CA MET A 236 2.41 -18.38 4.59
C MET A 236 2.33 -19.68 3.78
N PHE A 237 3.18 -19.83 2.75
CA PHE A 237 3.08 -20.93 1.78
C PHE A 237 4.13 -22.02 1.98
N ILE A 238 5.21 -21.74 2.72
CA ILE A 238 6.27 -22.73 2.97
C ILE A 238 6.22 -23.30 4.39
N SER A 239 5.24 -22.89 5.20
CA SER A 239 5.01 -23.47 6.53
C SER A 239 3.98 -24.61 6.46
N PRO A 240 4.37 -25.89 6.67
CA PRO A 240 3.43 -27.01 6.67
C PRO A 240 2.31 -26.82 7.69
N ARG A 241 2.64 -26.24 8.85
CA ARG A 241 1.70 -25.99 9.94
C ARG A 241 0.64 -24.96 9.56
N VAL A 242 1.03 -23.86 8.90
CA VAL A 242 0.09 -22.83 8.44
C VAL A 242 -0.87 -23.41 7.40
N LEU A 243 -0.34 -24.11 6.39
CA LEU A 243 -1.13 -24.77 5.37
C LEU A 243 -2.11 -25.80 5.95
N GLY A 244 -1.66 -26.61 6.91
CA GLY A 244 -2.49 -27.65 7.54
C GLY A 244 -3.65 -27.07 8.38
N ILE A 245 -3.39 -26.01 9.13
CA ILE A 245 -4.43 -25.31 9.91
C ILE A 245 -5.46 -24.67 8.95
N ALA A 246 -4.99 -23.99 7.90
CA ALA A 246 -5.87 -23.37 6.90
C ALA A 246 -6.73 -24.41 6.17
N ALA A 247 -6.14 -25.54 5.76
CA ALA A 247 -6.87 -26.65 5.14
C ALA A 247 -7.96 -27.21 6.06
N THR A 248 -7.66 -27.37 7.36
CA THR A 248 -8.63 -27.86 8.35
C THR A 248 -9.80 -26.89 8.50
N ILE A 249 -9.52 -25.59 8.65
CA ILE A 249 -10.57 -24.56 8.79
C ILE A 249 -11.45 -24.51 7.53
N LEU A 250 -10.85 -24.49 6.33
CA LEU A 250 -11.60 -24.48 5.07
C LEU A 250 -12.38 -25.78 4.85
N GLY A 251 -11.86 -26.92 5.30
CA GLY A 251 -12.56 -28.20 5.27
C GLY A 251 -13.82 -28.19 6.15
N VAL A 252 -13.72 -27.65 7.36
CA VAL A 252 -14.87 -27.47 8.28
C VAL A 252 -15.89 -26.49 7.69
N LEU A 253 -15.43 -25.33 7.20
CA LEU A 253 -16.31 -24.33 6.58
C LEU A 253 -17.03 -24.89 5.35
N GLY A 254 -16.29 -25.66 4.55
CA GLY A 254 -16.80 -26.35 3.37
C GLY A 254 -17.71 -27.54 3.67
N ALA A 255 -17.89 -27.93 4.94
CA ALA A 255 -18.89 -28.92 5.34
C ALA A 255 -20.21 -28.28 5.81
N ILE A 256 -20.26 -26.94 5.99
CA ILE A 256 -21.45 -26.22 6.45
C ILE A 256 -22.49 -26.13 5.32
N PRO A 257 -23.75 -26.57 5.53
CA PRO A 257 -24.80 -26.49 4.52
C PRO A 257 -25.07 -25.05 4.07
N GLY A 258 -25.21 -24.82 2.77
CA GLY A 258 -25.47 -23.51 2.18
C GLY A 258 -24.22 -22.71 1.76
N MET A 259 -23.02 -23.24 2.02
CA MET A 259 -21.76 -22.70 1.49
C MET A 259 -21.37 -23.34 0.15
N PRO A 260 -20.52 -22.69 -0.68
CA PRO A 260 -19.97 -23.27 -1.91
C PRO A 260 -19.02 -24.45 -1.64
N HIS A 261 -19.57 -25.62 -1.28
CA HIS A 261 -18.83 -26.81 -0.84
C HIS A 261 -17.67 -27.19 -1.76
N THR A 262 -17.88 -27.16 -3.08
CA THR A 262 -16.87 -27.51 -4.08
C THR A 262 -15.65 -26.59 -4.05
N VAL A 263 -15.85 -25.28 -3.85
CA VAL A 263 -14.77 -24.29 -3.80
C VAL A 263 -13.96 -24.46 -2.51
N PHE A 264 -14.63 -24.54 -1.36
CA PHE A 264 -13.96 -24.65 -0.08
C PHE A 264 -13.21 -25.98 0.09
N LEU A 265 -13.83 -27.10 -0.29
CA LEU A 265 -13.22 -28.43 -0.17
C LEU A 265 -12.07 -28.63 -1.17
N SER A 266 -12.15 -28.07 -2.38
CA SER A 266 -11.04 -28.15 -3.35
C SER A 266 -9.83 -27.36 -2.86
N ILE A 267 -10.00 -26.14 -2.36
CA ILE A 267 -8.91 -25.36 -1.77
C ILE A 267 -8.35 -26.07 -0.53
N ALA A 268 -9.21 -26.59 0.34
CA ALA A 268 -8.78 -27.35 1.51
C ALA A 268 -7.92 -28.57 1.13
N ALA A 269 -8.32 -29.32 0.10
CA ALA A 269 -7.56 -30.47 -0.39
C ALA A 269 -6.19 -30.07 -0.94
N VAL A 270 -6.11 -28.98 -1.72
CA VAL A 270 -4.84 -28.45 -2.25
C VAL A 270 -3.90 -28.01 -1.11
N LEU A 271 -4.42 -27.29 -0.11
CA LEU A 271 -3.62 -26.85 1.03
C LEU A 271 -3.19 -28.03 1.93
N ALA A 272 -4.06 -29.03 2.13
CA ALA A 272 -3.72 -30.25 2.87
C ALA A 272 -2.62 -31.04 2.16
N TYR A 273 -2.71 -31.17 0.83
CA TYR A 273 -1.69 -31.81 0.02
C TYR A 273 -0.36 -31.04 0.07
N GLY A 274 -0.40 -29.70 -0.04
CA GLY A 274 0.77 -28.84 0.11
C GLY A 274 1.41 -28.99 1.50
N SER A 275 0.61 -28.96 2.56
CA SER A 275 1.06 -29.19 3.94
C SER A 275 1.76 -30.54 4.08
N TRP A 276 1.15 -31.61 3.58
CA TRP A 276 1.71 -32.96 3.62
C TRP A 276 3.03 -33.04 2.85
N MET A 277 3.10 -32.51 1.62
CA MET A 277 4.31 -32.51 0.80
C MET A 277 5.46 -31.75 1.47
N LEU A 278 5.18 -30.61 2.10
CA LEU A 278 6.21 -29.83 2.78
C LEU A 278 6.64 -30.45 4.11
N ALA A 279 5.74 -31.12 4.83
CA ALA A 279 6.07 -31.85 6.05
C ALA A 279 6.95 -33.09 5.80
N HIS A 280 6.89 -33.67 4.59
CA HIS A 280 7.69 -34.84 4.20
C HIS A 280 9.00 -34.48 3.48
N LYS A 281 9.31 -33.19 3.31
CA LYS A 281 10.65 -32.79 2.85
C LYS A 281 11.64 -32.93 4.02
N PRO A 282 12.77 -33.65 3.83
CA PRO A 282 13.80 -33.70 4.86
C PRO A 282 14.28 -32.27 5.18
N PRO A 283 14.53 -31.93 6.46
CA PRO A 283 15.05 -30.63 6.82
C PRO A 283 16.35 -30.36 6.04
N PRO A 284 16.59 -29.11 5.58
CA PRO A 284 17.86 -28.78 4.95
C PRO A 284 18.99 -29.19 5.89
N ALA A 285 19.98 -29.93 5.37
CA ALA A 285 21.15 -30.33 6.12
C ALA A 285 21.75 -29.07 6.76
N GLU A 286 21.79 -29.03 8.09
CA GLU A 286 22.50 -27.97 8.80
C GLU A 286 23.94 -27.93 8.26
N PRO A 287 24.49 -26.76 7.91
CA PRO A 287 25.90 -26.68 7.60
C PRO A 287 26.64 -27.18 8.82
N GLU A 288 27.31 -28.32 8.66
CA GLU A 288 28.19 -28.94 9.63
C GLU A 288 29.15 -27.84 10.09
N VAL A 289 28.92 -27.32 11.30
CA VAL A 289 29.86 -26.41 11.94
C VAL A 289 31.12 -27.24 12.08
N ALA A 290 32.07 -27.04 11.17
CA ALA A 290 33.37 -27.66 11.21
C ALA A 290 33.91 -27.44 12.62
N ALA A 291 33.99 -28.54 13.38
CA ALA A 291 34.59 -28.57 14.69
C ALA A 291 36.08 -28.24 14.50
N ALA A 292 36.40 -26.95 14.52
CA ALA A 292 37.75 -26.46 14.55
C ALA A 292 38.30 -26.69 15.97
N ASP A 293 39.30 -27.57 16.02
CA ASP A 293 40.39 -27.61 17.00
C ASP A 293 40.04 -27.77 18.48
N ALA A 294 39.84 -29.03 18.88
CA ALA A 294 40.29 -29.49 20.19
C ALA A 294 41.58 -30.30 19.99
N ALA A 295 42.72 -29.61 19.85
CA ALA A 295 44.03 -30.23 20.02
C ALA A 295 44.23 -30.53 21.53
N PRO A 296 44.58 -31.77 21.93
CA PRO A 296 44.96 -32.03 23.31
C PRO A 296 46.39 -31.49 23.53
N ALA A 297 46.54 -30.56 24.46
CA ALA A 297 47.85 -30.22 25.01
C ALA A 297 48.37 -31.41 25.81
N GLY A 298 49.43 -32.04 25.29
CA GLY A 298 50.29 -32.99 25.99
C GLY A 298 51.68 -32.42 26.18
#